data_AF-A3LSE1-F1
#
_entry.id   AF-A3LSE1-F1
#
_cell.length_a   1.000
_cell.length_b   1.000
_cell.length_c   1.000
_cell.angle_alpha   90.00
_cell.angle_beta   90.00
_cell.angle_gamma   90.00
#
_symmetry.space_group_name_H-M   'P 1'
#
loop_
_entity.id
_entity.type
_entity.pdbx_description
1 polymer ?
#
loop_
_entity_poly.entity_id
_entity_poly.type
_entity_poly.pdbx_seq_one_letter_code
_entity_poly.pdbx_strand_id
1 'polypeptide(L)'
;MLTRPIRRALGRRFIQSIPRTLDISQSNHSRIHENMIQEYLKKHRTTDDYDVVATLTELVTKLPDARRNAVLQNYEGSILASNIHLQLLLNDLTASDSFQETYSYIVKTPVRFATELVEVFVYNLLQTNNIPAVTSLLHVLFDRDSQFTLSNEIWSLYTSKVVENADYLGAISIYHHLIDNIDLYLESESGHVSENDNVQFLITPHLLEQMATLFVHSGDASRVKGLLQYFKRFYSYSSHRNTYRNLKVAVVEAFSEAENLSCALLAFRELALLFRGHYNPRDWEQAHGVSKLAAYTNYVWRRNNIMNNTNQAPKPDVDQEQSWNPDQILPETHENEQIYNPSYERNVYSGPNIPHLPLLNGSLSISDLPQFYQLVKSSVVDAMQSENKNFASLMHLMTSGHFMVHSFVVQALCELGYPKEAHSILVKLPSSFRHIHPDVLLKDEDFILIFNAVETSIAQVVSKSSFSVHNYYVNVTFKCLFSDQTSY
;
A
#
# COMPACT_ATOMS: atom_id res chain seq x y z
N MET A 1 7.47 -28.89 13.50
CA MET A 1 6.76 -30.08 14.01
C MET A 1 5.30 -29.96 13.57
N LEU A 2 4.56 -30.91 12.99
CA LEU A 2 4.70 -32.29 12.46
C LEU A 2 3.49 -32.49 11.51
N THR A 3 3.41 -33.23 10.39
CA THR A 3 4.31 -33.93 9.42
C THR A 3 3.59 -33.89 8.04
N ARG A 4 4.10 -34.28 6.85
CA ARG A 4 5.03 -35.34 6.37
C ARG A 4 4.51 -36.79 6.11
N PRO A 5 3.23 -37.21 6.28
CA PRO A 5 2.81 -38.58 5.97
C PRO A 5 2.37 -38.84 4.51
N ILE A 6 1.63 -37.94 3.85
CA ILE A 6 0.94 -38.25 2.57
C ILE A 6 1.89 -38.28 1.36
N ARG A 7 2.75 -37.27 1.15
CA ARG A 7 3.73 -37.25 0.02
C ARG A 7 4.68 -38.47 0.00
N ARG A 8 4.83 -39.22 1.12
CA ARG A 8 5.64 -40.44 1.19
C ARG A 8 4.96 -41.69 0.61
N ALA A 9 3.66 -41.68 0.31
CA ALA A 9 2.95 -42.85 -0.19
C ALA A 9 3.23 -43.12 -1.68
N LEU A 10 3.28 -42.07 -2.51
CA LEU A 10 3.45 -42.19 -3.96
C LEU A 10 4.92 -42.43 -4.35
N GLY A 11 5.84 -41.56 -3.91
CA GLY A 11 7.28 -41.69 -4.24
C GLY A 11 7.93 -43.01 -3.78
N ARG A 12 7.37 -43.68 -2.75
CA ARG A 12 7.87 -44.99 -2.30
C ARG A 12 7.63 -46.14 -3.28
N ARG A 13 6.68 -46.04 -4.22
CA ARG A 13 6.50 -47.06 -5.27
C ARG A 13 7.49 -46.90 -6.43
N PHE A 14 8.06 -45.71 -6.65
CA PHE A 14 8.98 -45.43 -7.75
C PHE A 14 10.46 -45.70 -7.39
N ILE A 15 10.84 -45.47 -6.13
CA ILE A 15 12.21 -45.71 -5.64
C ILE A 15 12.62 -47.20 -5.71
N GLN A 16 11.68 -48.12 -5.94
CA GLN A 16 11.95 -49.56 -6.06
C GLN A 16 12.25 -50.04 -7.49
N SER A 17 12.08 -49.21 -8.53
CA SER A 17 12.33 -49.60 -9.93
C SER A 17 13.61 -49.03 -10.54
N ILE A 18 14.40 -48.25 -9.78
CA ILE A 18 15.73 -47.77 -10.19
C ILE A 18 16.80 -48.58 -9.42
N PRO A 19 17.71 -49.31 -10.08
CA PRO A 19 18.78 -50.03 -9.41
C PRO A 19 19.68 -49.07 -8.62
N ARG A 20 19.65 -49.19 -7.29
CA ARG A 20 20.65 -48.58 -6.42
C ARG A 20 21.90 -49.46 -6.43
N THR A 21 23.07 -48.82 -6.41
CA THR A 21 24.42 -49.41 -6.58
C THR A 21 24.70 -49.98 -7.97
N LEU A 22 25.63 -49.32 -8.67
CA LEU A 22 26.50 -49.89 -9.69
C LEU A 22 27.66 -48.88 -9.90
N ASP A 23 28.90 -49.31 -9.64
CA ASP A 23 30.07 -48.43 -9.73
C ASP A 23 30.39 -48.07 -11.19
N ILE A 24 30.83 -46.83 -11.40
CA ILE A 24 31.02 -46.29 -12.75
C ILE A 24 32.32 -46.82 -13.37
N SER A 25 32.18 -47.86 -14.19
CA SER A 25 33.15 -48.18 -15.24
C SER A 25 32.46 -48.70 -16.50
N GLN A 26 33.15 -48.56 -17.64
CA GLN A 26 32.77 -49.03 -18.97
C GLN A 26 31.70 -48.22 -19.73
N SER A 27 31.97 -48.00 -21.02
CA SER A 27 31.22 -47.12 -21.94
C SER A 27 29.81 -47.60 -22.29
N ASN A 28 29.48 -48.86 -22.05
CA ASN A 28 28.17 -49.43 -22.35
C ASN A 28 27.07 -48.93 -21.40
N HIS A 29 27.36 -48.69 -20.11
CA HIS A 29 26.38 -48.13 -19.18
C HIS A 29 25.99 -46.70 -19.55
N SER A 30 26.95 -45.87 -19.99
CA SER A 30 26.67 -44.52 -20.51
C SER A 30 25.63 -44.54 -21.64
N ARG A 31 25.73 -45.47 -22.60
CA ARG A 31 24.74 -45.61 -23.68
C ARG A 31 23.36 -46.08 -23.21
N ILE A 32 23.31 -46.95 -22.18
CA ILE A 32 22.04 -47.40 -21.60
C ILE A 32 21.32 -46.23 -20.92
N HIS A 33 22.02 -45.45 -20.10
CA HIS A 33 21.46 -44.24 -19.49
C HIS A 33 21.05 -43.20 -20.54
N GLU A 34 21.88 -42.96 -21.55
CA GLU A 34 21.58 -42.03 -22.66
C GLU A 34 20.29 -42.42 -23.41
N ASN A 35 20.11 -43.71 -23.74
CA ASN A 35 18.88 -44.20 -24.36
C ASN A 35 17.66 -44.06 -23.42
N MET A 36 17.79 -44.42 -22.14
CA MET A 36 16.71 -44.28 -21.16
C MET A 36 16.26 -42.82 -20.98
N ILE A 37 17.21 -41.88 -20.92
CA ILE A 37 16.93 -40.44 -20.86
C ILE A 37 16.19 -39.99 -22.12
N GLN A 38 16.64 -40.39 -23.31
CA GLN A 38 15.97 -40.03 -24.57
C GLN A 38 14.55 -40.61 -24.68
N GLU A 39 14.30 -41.86 -24.29
CA GLU A 39 12.95 -42.42 -24.25
C GLU A 39 12.05 -41.69 -23.26
N TYR A 40 12.57 -41.32 -22.08
CA TYR A 40 11.80 -40.57 -21.08
C TYR A 40 11.47 -39.15 -21.56
N LEU A 41 12.43 -38.42 -22.13
CA LEU A 41 12.23 -37.11 -22.76
C LEU A 41 11.22 -37.19 -23.90
N LYS A 42 11.26 -38.25 -24.72
CA LYS A 42 10.29 -38.48 -25.80
C LYS A 42 8.88 -38.73 -25.30
N LYS A 43 8.73 -39.41 -24.15
CA LYS A 43 7.44 -39.79 -23.56
C LYS A 43 6.81 -38.69 -22.70
N HIS A 44 7.61 -37.87 -22.03
CA HIS A 44 7.18 -36.88 -21.04
C HIS A 44 7.47 -35.43 -21.46
N ARG A 45 7.45 -35.13 -22.76
CA ARG A 45 7.80 -33.81 -23.35
C ARG A 45 7.11 -32.60 -22.73
N THR A 46 5.90 -32.78 -22.20
CA THR A 46 5.04 -31.72 -21.66
C THR A 46 5.01 -31.69 -20.12
N THR A 47 5.84 -32.48 -19.44
CA THR A 47 5.87 -32.56 -17.98
C THR A 47 6.82 -31.51 -17.39
N ASP A 48 6.30 -30.72 -16.45
CA ASP A 48 6.95 -29.70 -15.63
C ASP A 48 7.20 -30.15 -14.16
N ASP A 49 6.71 -31.34 -13.77
CA ASP A 49 6.88 -31.94 -12.43
C ASP A 49 8.34 -31.90 -11.95
N TYR A 50 8.59 -31.13 -10.88
CA TYR A 50 9.91 -30.92 -10.30
C TYR A 50 10.60 -32.21 -9.83
N ASP A 51 9.88 -33.18 -9.25
CA ASP A 51 10.48 -34.44 -8.80
C ASP A 51 10.98 -35.27 -10.01
N VAL A 52 10.28 -35.18 -11.15
CA VAL A 52 10.69 -35.80 -12.43
C VAL A 52 11.88 -35.08 -13.03
N VAL A 53 11.85 -33.73 -13.08
CA VAL A 53 12.96 -32.90 -13.59
C VAL A 53 14.23 -33.16 -12.79
N ALA A 54 14.18 -33.06 -11.45
CA ALA A 54 15.33 -33.28 -10.58
C ALA A 54 15.95 -34.68 -10.71
N THR A 55 15.10 -35.71 -10.81
CA THR A 55 15.56 -37.10 -11.00
C THR A 55 16.27 -37.28 -12.35
N LEU A 56 15.77 -36.64 -13.42
CA LEU A 56 16.41 -36.69 -14.74
C LEU A 56 17.70 -35.85 -14.79
N THR A 57 17.73 -34.68 -14.16
CA THR A 57 18.95 -33.87 -14.04
C THR A 57 20.07 -34.65 -13.34
N GLU A 58 19.78 -35.42 -12.28
CA GLU A 58 20.76 -36.30 -11.62
C GLU A 58 21.29 -37.44 -12.51
N LEU A 59 20.58 -37.80 -13.59
CA LEU A 59 21.04 -38.77 -14.60
C LEU A 59 21.78 -38.08 -15.76
N VAL A 60 21.38 -36.85 -16.10
CA VAL A 60 21.92 -36.01 -17.19
C VAL A 60 23.27 -35.37 -16.82
N THR A 61 23.50 -35.02 -15.54
CA THR A 61 24.83 -34.57 -15.05
C THR A 61 25.89 -35.67 -15.13
N LYS A 62 25.50 -36.95 -15.06
CA LYS A 62 26.39 -38.11 -15.20
C LYS A 62 26.82 -38.39 -16.66
N LEU A 63 26.29 -37.65 -17.63
CA LEU A 63 26.76 -37.67 -19.02
C LEU A 63 27.86 -36.62 -19.25
N PRO A 64 28.90 -36.91 -20.06
CA PRO A 64 29.88 -35.91 -20.50
C PRO A 64 29.20 -34.74 -21.23
N ASP A 65 29.71 -33.52 -21.06
CA ASP A 65 29.01 -32.27 -21.43
C ASP A 65 28.64 -32.22 -22.92
N ALA A 66 29.53 -32.69 -23.80
CA ALA A 66 29.26 -32.79 -25.24
C ALA A 66 28.06 -33.71 -25.59
N ARG A 67 27.80 -34.76 -24.79
CA ARG A 67 26.58 -35.59 -24.93
C ARG A 67 25.40 -34.98 -24.20
N ARG A 68 25.60 -34.33 -23.05
CA ARG A 68 24.56 -33.60 -22.31
C ARG A 68 23.87 -32.59 -23.23
N ASN A 69 24.68 -31.77 -23.89
CA ASN A 69 24.21 -30.72 -24.80
C ASN A 69 23.53 -31.31 -26.04
N ALA A 70 24.09 -32.36 -26.64
CA ALA A 70 23.46 -33.05 -27.78
C ALA A 70 22.10 -33.69 -27.41
N VAL A 71 21.97 -34.29 -26.21
CA VAL A 71 20.70 -34.85 -25.73
C VAL A 71 19.66 -33.75 -25.52
N LEU A 72 20.05 -32.60 -24.94
CA LEU A 72 19.11 -31.49 -24.72
C LEU A 72 18.69 -30.79 -26.02
N GLN A 73 19.62 -30.55 -26.96
CA GLN A 73 19.33 -29.98 -28.28
C GLN A 73 18.36 -30.84 -29.10
N ASN A 74 18.47 -32.17 -29.03
CA ASN A 74 17.53 -33.10 -29.69
C ASN A 74 16.08 -33.02 -29.16
N TYR A 75 15.84 -32.31 -28.06
CA TYR A 75 14.52 -32.08 -27.44
C TYR A 75 14.28 -30.60 -27.12
N GLU A 76 14.97 -29.69 -27.80
CA GLU A 76 14.79 -28.24 -27.70
C GLU A 76 13.32 -27.84 -27.96
N GLY A 77 12.79 -26.92 -27.15
CA GLY A 77 11.37 -26.55 -27.17
C GLY A 77 10.42 -27.53 -26.44
N SER A 78 10.91 -28.62 -25.85
CA SER A 78 10.11 -29.42 -24.91
C SER A 78 10.25 -28.92 -23.48
N ILE A 79 9.12 -28.81 -22.76
CA ILE A 79 9.04 -28.32 -21.37
C ILE A 79 10.04 -29.07 -20.48
N LEU A 80 10.08 -30.41 -20.58
CA LEU A 80 10.94 -31.22 -19.74
C LEU A 80 12.44 -30.99 -20.00
N ALA A 81 12.87 -30.87 -21.26
CA ALA A 81 14.27 -30.62 -21.59
C ALA A 81 14.71 -29.20 -21.17
N SER A 82 13.85 -28.19 -21.35
CA SER A 82 14.13 -26.82 -20.92
C SER A 82 14.19 -26.67 -19.40
N ASN A 83 13.38 -27.40 -18.65
CA ASN A 83 13.45 -27.42 -17.18
C ASN A 83 14.72 -28.12 -16.67
N ILE A 84 15.15 -29.21 -17.31
CA ILE A 84 16.45 -29.84 -17.02
C ILE A 84 17.60 -28.87 -17.35
N HIS A 85 17.55 -28.15 -18.47
CA HIS A 85 18.57 -27.16 -18.83
C HIS A 85 18.62 -25.99 -17.84
N LEU A 86 17.46 -25.46 -17.43
CA LEU A 86 17.39 -24.45 -16.36
C LEU A 86 18.01 -24.99 -15.06
N GLN A 87 17.67 -26.21 -14.62
CA GLN A 87 18.25 -26.77 -13.40
C GLN A 87 19.77 -26.97 -13.50
N LEU A 88 20.33 -27.25 -14.68
CA LEU A 88 21.78 -27.28 -14.88
C LEU A 88 22.39 -25.88 -14.69
N LEU A 89 21.85 -24.86 -15.36
CA LEU A 89 22.29 -23.46 -15.19
C LEU A 89 22.24 -23.00 -13.72
N LEU A 90 21.21 -23.41 -12.97
CA LEU A 90 21.06 -23.09 -11.54
C LEU A 90 22.11 -23.76 -10.64
N ASN A 91 22.65 -24.92 -11.02
CA ASN A 91 23.75 -25.54 -10.29
C ASN A 91 25.09 -24.84 -10.53
N ASP A 92 25.26 -24.22 -11.70
CA ASP A 92 26.51 -23.57 -12.14
C ASP A 92 26.60 -22.07 -11.77
N LEU A 93 25.67 -21.56 -10.93
CA LEU A 93 25.52 -20.15 -10.49
C LEU A 93 26.70 -19.53 -9.68
N THR A 94 27.91 -20.08 -9.80
CA THR A 94 29.10 -19.69 -9.03
C THR A 94 29.86 -18.48 -9.58
N ALA A 95 29.52 -18.00 -10.79
CA ALA A 95 30.19 -16.89 -11.48
C ALA A 95 29.19 -15.79 -11.90
N SER A 96 29.63 -14.52 -11.94
CA SER A 96 28.72 -13.39 -12.23
C SER A 96 27.98 -13.52 -13.56
N ASP A 97 28.64 -14.05 -14.60
CA ASP A 97 28.08 -14.16 -15.95
C ASP A 97 26.92 -15.17 -16.02
N SER A 98 26.94 -16.19 -15.15
CA SER A 98 25.91 -17.25 -15.10
C SER A 98 24.51 -16.71 -14.74
N PHE A 99 24.43 -15.61 -13.97
CA PHE A 99 23.16 -14.93 -13.71
C PHE A 99 22.59 -14.29 -14.97
N GLN A 100 23.43 -13.65 -15.79
CA GLN A 100 22.99 -13.04 -17.05
C GLN A 100 22.60 -14.10 -18.08
N GLU A 101 23.31 -15.23 -18.15
CA GLU A 101 22.96 -16.38 -18.98
C GLU A 101 21.63 -17.01 -18.55
N THR A 102 21.47 -17.32 -17.26
CA THR A 102 20.23 -17.91 -16.72
C THR A 102 19.02 -17.01 -16.91
N TYR A 103 19.15 -15.71 -16.63
CA TYR A 103 18.10 -14.71 -16.90
C TYR A 103 17.75 -14.68 -18.39
N SER A 104 18.77 -14.63 -19.26
CA SER A 104 18.59 -14.63 -20.71
C SER A 104 17.91 -15.89 -21.22
N TYR A 105 18.17 -17.05 -20.61
CA TYR A 105 17.53 -18.32 -20.96
C TYR A 105 16.04 -18.29 -20.64
N ILE A 106 15.67 -18.01 -19.37
CA ILE A 106 14.26 -17.98 -18.94
C ILE A 106 13.47 -16.97 -19.78
N VAL A 107 14.01 -15.77 -20.00
CA VAL A 107 13.33 -14.73 -20.79
C VAL A 107 13.18 -15.10 -22.26
N LYS A 108 14.15 -15.81 -22.89
CA LYS A 108 14.10 -16.11 -24.33
C LYS A 108 13.39 -17.42 -24.69
N THR A 109 13.36 -18.43 -23.82
CA THR A 109 12.77 -19.73 -24.14
C THR A 109 11.24 -19.72 -23.94
N PRO A 110 10.41 -19.87 -25.00
CA PRO A 110 8.96 -19.71 -24.93
C PRO A 110 8.26 -20.99 -24.44
N VAL A 111 8.59 -21.42 -23.22
CA VAL A 111 8.02 -22.60 -22.55
C VAL A 111 7.61 -22.26 -21.12
N ARG A 112 6.72 -23.09 -20.57
CA ARG A 112 6.46 -23.10 -19.13
C ARG A 112 7.65 -23.68 -18.38
N PHE A 113 8.09 -22.99 -17.33
CA PHE A 113 9.09 -23.48 -16.38
C PHE A 113 8.41 -23.95 -15.10
N ALA A 114 9.01 -24.94 -14.44
CA ALA A 114 8.61 -25.39 -13.12
C ALA A 114 8.84 -24.27 -12.10
N THR A 115 7.78 -23.88 -11.41
CA THR A 115 7.77 -22.79 -10.43
C THR A 115 8.93 -22.89 -9.45
N GLU A 116 9.21 -24.08 -8.91
CA GLU A 116 10.27 -24.28 -7.92
C GLU A 116 11.68 -24.00 -8.45
N LEU A 117 11.94 -24.14 -9.76
CA LEU A 117 13.22 -23.76 -10.37
C LEU A 117 13.32 -22.23 -10.56
N VAL A 118 12.23 -21.61 -10.98
CA VAL A 118 12.13 -20.16 -11.15
C VAL A 118 12.29 -19.46 -9.79
N GLU A 119 11.66 -19.99 -8.74
CA GLU A 119 11.77 -19.49 -7.37
C GLU A 119 13.20 -19.57 -6.82
N VAL A 120 13.96 -20.63 -7.12
CA VAL A 120 15.38 -20.71 -6.75
C VAL A 120 16.19 -19.61 -7.45
N PHE A 121 15.90 -19.28 -8.71
CA PHE A 121 16.58 -18.18 -9.40
C PHE A 121 16.19 -16.81 -8.84
N VAL A 122 14.89 -16.57 -8.63
CA VAL A 122 14.35 -15.35 -8.01
C VAL A 122 14.96 -15.15 -6.62
N TYR A 123 15.02 -16.20 -5.79
CA TYR A 123 15.68 -16.17 -4.48
C TYR A 123 17.15 -15.73 -4.59
N ASN A 124 17.92 -16.31 -5.52
CA ASN A 124 19.33 -15.95 -5.71
C ASN A 124 19.53 -14.51 -6.21
N LEU A 125 18.62 -13.98 -7.04
CA LEU A 125 18.59 -12.57 -7.43
C LEU A 125 18.23 -11.65 -6.25
N LEU A 126 17.31 -12.07 -5.35
CA LEU A 126 16.97 -11.34 -4.14
C LEU A 126 18.10 -11.34 -3.11
N GLN A 127 18.86 -12.44 -2.96
CA GLN A 127 20.05 -12.50 -2.10
C GLN A 127 21.20 -11.63 -2.63
N THR A 128 21.34 -11.51 -3.95
CA THR A 128 22.27 -10.56 -4.60
C THR A 128 21.71 -9.13 -4.69
N ASN A 129 20.52 -8.89 -4.13
CA ASN A 129 19.84 -7.60 -4.07
C ASN A 129 19.56 -6.95 -5.45
N ASN A 130 19.48 -7.77 -6.50
CA ASN A 130 19.22 -7.32 -7.86
C ASN A 130 17.69 -7.22 -8.12
N ILE A 131 17.04 -6.32 -7.39
CA ILE A 131 15.58 -6.16 -7.39
C ILE A 131 15.02 -5.86 -8.79
N PRO A 132 15.61 -4.95 -9.60
CA PRO A 132 15.08 -4.66 -10.94
C PRO A 132 15.03 -5.89 -11.87
N ALA A 133 16.01 -6.80 -11.77
CA ALA A 133 16.00 -8.04 -12.52
C ALA A 133 14.94 -9.04 -12.02
N VAL A 134 14.60 -9.02 -10.73
CA VAL A 134 13.46 -9.79 -10.22
C VAL A 134 12.16 -9.20 -10.74
N THR A 135 11.96 -7.89 -10.59
CA THR A 135 10.77 -7.16 -11.06
C THR A 135 10.51 -7.41 -12.55
N SER A 136 11.54 -7.31 -13.41
CA SER A 136 11.41 -7.56 -14.85
C SER A 136 11.24 -9.04 -15.21
N LEU A 137 11.84 -9.97 -14.45
CA LEU A 137 11.64 -11.41 -14.65
C LEU A 137 10.20 -11.82 -14.31
N LEU A 138 9.67 -11.35 -13.18
CA LEU A 138 8.31 -11.67 -12.73
C LEU A 138 7.26 -11.13 -13.70
N HIS A 139 7.39 -9.90 -14.18
CA HIS A 139 6.53 -9.33 -15.23
C HIS A 139 6.48 -10.25 -16.47
N VAL A 140 7.65 -10.65 -16.99
CA VAL A 140 7.78 -11.53 -18.17
C VAL A 140 7.27 -12.96 -17.96
N LEU A 141 7.11 -13.39 -16.70
CA LEU A 141 6.54 -14.69 -16.34
C LEU A 141 5.01 -14.63 -16.22
N PHE A 142 4.48 -13.63 -15.51
CA PHE A 142 3.03 -13.42 -15.40
C PHE A 142 2.40 -13.10 -16.78
N ASP A 143 3.06 -12.30 -17.63
CA ASP A 143 2.64 -12.03 -19.02
C ASP A 143 2.54 -13.30 -19.90
N ARG A 144 3.26 -14.38 -19.52
CA ARG A 144 3.51 -15.56 -20.36
C ARG A 144 2.67 -16.77 -19.98
N ASP A 145 2.40 -16.95 -18.69
CA ASP A 145 1.69 -18.09 -18.15
C ASP A 145 0.78 -17.63 -17.01
N SER A 146 -0.53 -17.54 -17.26
CA SER A 146 -1.54 -17.19 -16.25
C SER A 146 -1.69 -18.25 -15.15
N GLN A 147 -1.02 -19.40 -15.28
CA GLN A 147 -0.91 -20.39 -14.21
C GLN A 147 0.43 -20.30 -13.45
N PHE A 148 1.27 -19.30 -13.74
CA PHE A 148 2.45 -19.01 -12.93
C PHE A 148 2.05 -18.33 -11.62
N THR A 149 2.52 -18.88 -10.51
CA THR A 149 2.27 -18.35 -9.16
C THR A 149 3.54 -18.54 -8.34
N LEU A 150 3.88 -17.56 -7.49
CA LEU A 150 4.97 -17.68 -6.53
C LEU A 150 4.46 -18.21 -5.18
N SER A 151 5.31 -18.93 -4.46
CA SER A 151 5.11 -19.25 -3.06
C SER A 151 5.01 -18.00 -2.18
N ASN A 152 4.22 -18.10 -1.11
CA ASN A 152 4.04 -17.03 -0.13
C ASN A 152 5.38 -16.61 0.51
N GLU A 153 6.31 -17.55 0.66
CA GLU A 153 7.67 -17.34 1.13
C GLU A 153 8.48 -16.43 0.18
N ILE A 154 8.45 -16.68 -1.13
CA ILE A 154 9.17 -15.85 -2.12
C ILE A 154 8.48 -14.49 -2.30
N TRP A 155 7.15 -14.43 -2.35
CA TRP A 155 6.41 -13.17 -2.36
C TRP A 155 6.74 -12.29 -1.15
N SER A 156 6.78 -12.87 0.06
CA SER A 156 7.10 -12.15 1.29
C SER A 156 8.54 -11.62 1.29
N LEU A 157 9.50 -12.41 0.80
CA LEU A 157 10.89 -11.98 0.65
C LEU A 157 11.03 -10.85 -0.38
N TYR A 158 10.38 -10.97 -1.55
CA TYR A 158 10.36 -9.94 -2.58
C TYR A 158 9.73 -8.64 -2.06
N THR A 159 8.60 -8.71 -1.35
CA THR A 159 7.93 -7.55 -0.75
C THR A 159 8.84 -6.84 0.26
N SER A 160 9.49 -7.59 1.16
CA SER A 160 10.48 -7.01 2.09
C SER A 160 11.63 -6.34 1.32
N LYS A 161 12.19 -7.01 0.31
CA LYS A 161 13.35 -6.53 -0.44
C LYS A 161 13.07 -5.32 -1.32
N VAL A 162 11.90 -5.25 -1.97
CA VAL A 162 11.43 -4.08 -2.71
C VAL A 162 11.34 -2.87 -1.79
N VAL A 163 10.71 -3.05 -0.63
CA VAL A 163 10.50 -1.99 0.37
C VAL A 163 11.82 -1.54 1.00
N GLU A 164 12.71 -2.47 1.37
CA GLU A 164 14.06 -2.19 1.90
C GLU A 164 14.92 -1.35 0.95
N ASN A 165 14.74 -1.52 -0.37
CA ASN A 165 15.49 -0.80 -1.41
C ASN A 165 14.73 0.41 -1.99
N ALA A 166 13.52 0.69 -1.52
CA ALA A 166 12.62 1.71 -2.08
C ALA A 166 12.34 1.57 -3.59
N ASP A 167 12.27 0.33 -4.12
CA ASP A 167 11.98 0.10 -5.55
C ASP A 167 10.51 0.37 -5.89
N TYR A 168 10.26 1.50 -6.54
CA TYR A 168 8.94 1.90 -7.01
C TYR A 168 8.32 0.92 -8.03
N LEU A 169 9.13 0.33 -8.93
CA LEU A 169 8.62 -0.57 -9.96
C LEU A 169 8.24 -1.93 -9.37
N GLY A 170 9.05 -2.45 -8.45
CA GLY A 170 8.70 -3.62 -7.63
C GLY A 170 7.44 -3.39 -6.80
N ALA A 171 7.24 -2.18 -6.25
CA ALA A 171 6.05 -1.83 -5.49
C ALA A 171 4.78 -1.83 -6.36
N ILE A 172 4.88 -1.32 -7.61
CA ILE A 172 3.79 -1.44 -8.60
C ILE A 172 3.49 -2.91 -8.93
N SER A 173 4.52 -3.73 -9.15
CA SER A 173 4.37 -5.17 -9.47
C SER A 173 3.66 -5.93 -8.34
N ILE A 174 4.03 -5.68 -7.08
CA ILE A 174 3.34 -6.25 -5.91
C ILE A 174 1.89 -5.77 -5.83
N TYR A 175 1.64 -4.48 -6.07
CA TYR A 175 0.28 -3.94 -6.09
C TYR A 175 -0.59 -4.69 -7.14
N HIS A 176 -0.13 -4.75 -8.40
CA HIS A 176 -0.92 -5.25 -9.53
C HIS A 176 -1.08 -6.78 -9.64
N HIS A 177 -0.31 -7.58 -8.88
CA HIS A 177 -0.46 -9.05 -8.91
C HIS A 177 -0.96 -9.65 -7.58
N LEU A 178 -0.72 -8.99 -6.43
CA LEU A 178 -1.03 -9.53 -5.10
C LEU A 178 -2.11 -8.73 -4.35
N ILE A 179 -2.16 -7.41 -4.52
CA ILE A 179 -3.09 -6.53 -3.79
C ILE A 179 -4.39 -6.39 -4.58
N ASP A 180 -4.26 -5.91 -5.81
CA ASP A 180 -5.35 -5.51 -6.70
C ASP A 180 -5.07 -6.10 -8.09
N ASN A 181 -5.37 -7.39 -8.24
CA ASN A 181 -4.98 -8.17 -9.40
C ASN A 181 -5.86 -7.84 -10.62
N ILE A 182 -5.26 -7.13 -11.59
CA ILE A 182 -5.93 -6.65 -12.81
C ILE A 182 -6.54 -7.78 -13.64
N ASP A 183 -5.92 -8.96 -13.68
CA ASP A 183 -6.31 -10.07 -14.55
C ASP A 183 -7.70 -10.61 -14.18
N LEU A 184 -8.07 -10.58 -12.89
CA LEU A 184 -9.40 -10.98 -12.41
C LEU A 184 -10.53 -10.13 -13.00
N TYR A 185 -10.28 -8.85 -13.24
CA TYR A 185 -11.25 -7.93 -13.84
C TYR A 185 -11.33 -8.09 -15.37
N LEU A 186 -10.26 -8.58 -16.00
CA LEU A 186 -10.19 -8.85 -17.43
C LEU A 186 -10.86 -10.19 -17.80
N GLU A 187 -10.76 -11.22 -16.95
CA GLU A 187 -11.43 -12.51 -17.15
C GLU A 187 -12.92 -12.50 -16.75
N SER A 188 -13.36 -11.54 -15.91
CA SER A 188 -14.76 -11.46 -15.47
C SER A 188 -15.70 -10.81 -16.50
N GLU A 189 -16.30 -11.61 -17.37
CA GLU A 189 -17.34 -11.18 -18.35
C GLU A 189 -18.52 -10.41 -17.72
N SER A 190 -18.74 -10.55 -16.41
CA SER A 190 -19.82 -9.87 -15.67
C SER A 190 -19.56 -8.39 -15.41
N GLY A 191 -18.30 -7.94 -15.37
CA GLY A 191 -17.95 -6.58 -14.92
C GLY A 191 -18.40 -6.27 -13.48
N HIS A 192 -18.64 -7.29 -12.66
CA HIS A 192 -19.13 -7.16 -11.27
C HIS A 192 -18.05 -7.45 -10.20
N VAL A 193 -16.85 -7.88 -10.62
CA VAL A 193 -15.69 -7.93 -9.72
C VAL A 193 -15.26 -6.49 -9.42
N SER A 194 -15.41 -6.05 -8.18
CA SER A 194 -14.97 -4.72 -7.73
C SER A 194 -13.68 -4.76 -6.89
N GLU A 195 -13.24 -5.95 -6.48
CA GLU A 195 -12.04 -6.18 -5.68
C GLU A 195 -11.42 -7.56 -5.95
N ASN A 196 -10.11 -7.70 -5.73
CA ASN A 196 -9.38 -8.96 -5.80
C ASN A 196 -9.78 -9.96 -4.69
N ASP A 197 -10.50 -11.04 -5.08
CA ASP A 197 -10.90 -12.11 -4.16
C ASP A 197 -9.88 -13.24 -3.95
N ASN A 198 -8.75 -13.25 -4.68
CA ASN A 198 -7.74 -14.31 -4.63
C ASN A 198 -6.42 -13.88 -3.95
N VAL A 199 -6.52 -13.29 -2.75
CA VAL A 199 -5.35 -12.83 -1.97
C VAL A 199 -4.68 -14.04 -1.27
N GLN A 200 -3.58 -14.51 -1.85
CA GLN A 200 -2.88 -15.75 -1.45
C GLN A 200 -2.27 -15.71 -0.04
N PHE A 201 -1.85 -14.53 0.44
CA PHE A 201 -1.43 -14.27 1.82
C PHE A 201 -1.60 -12.78 2.18
N LEU A 202 -1.50 -12.47 3.46
CA LEU A 202 -1.69 -11.12 3.98
C LEU A 202 -0.37 -10.35 4.11
N ILE A 203 -0.24 -9.24 3.39
CA ILE A 203 0.89 -8.31 3.50
C ILE A 203 0.81 -7.59 4.84
N THR A 204 1.88 -7.66 5.65
CA THR A 204 1.86 -7.09 7.00
C THR A 204 1.62 -5.57 7.00
N PRO A 205 0.91 -5.00 8.00
CA PRO A 205 0.59 -3.57 8.03
C PRO A 205 1.80 -2.63 7.89
N HIS A 206 2.96 -3.02 8.43
CA HIS A 206 4.19 -2.23 8.32
C HIS A 206 4.68 -2.12 6.87
N LEU A 207 4.64 -3.21 6.11
CA LEU A 207 5.00 -3.21 4.68
C LEU A 207 4.01 -2.36 3.87
N LEU A 208 2.72 -2.36 4.23
CA LEU A 208 1.72 -1.48 3.60
C LEU A 208 2.02 0.01 3.86
N GLU A 209 2.40 0.40 5.08
CA GLU A 209 2.82 1.78 5.41
C GLU A 209 4.07 2.21 4.62
N GLN A 210 5.03 1.30 4.45
CA GLN A 210 6.26 1.60 3.72
C GLN A 210 6.01 1.65 2.20
N MET A 211 5.21 0.74 1.63
CA MET A 211 4.77 0.82 0.22
C MET A 211 3.98 2.11 -0.04
N ALA A 212 3.10 2.52 0.89
CA ALA A 212 2.39 3.79 0.78
C ALA A 212 3.35 4.99 0.76
N THR A 213 4.43 4.94 1.55
CA THR A 213 5.50 5.94 1.50
C THR A 213 6.16 6.02 0.11
N LEU A 214 6.37 4.89 -0.57
CA LEU A 214 6.92 4.89 -1.95
C LEU A 214 5.96 5.55 -2.95
N PHE A 215 4.66 5.23 -2.86
CA PHE A 215 3.62 5.84 -3.71
C PHE A 215 3.38 7.33 -3.40
N VAL A 216 3.63 7.80 -2.17
CA VAL A 216 3.62 9.24 -1.83
C VAL A 216 4.70 9.98 -2.60
N HIS A 217 5.94 9.49 -2.62
CA HIS A 217 7.07 10.13 -3.31
C HIS A 217 6.92 10.16 -4.86
N SER A 218 5.89 9.53 -5.42
CA SER A 218 5.55 9.54 -6.84
C SER A 218 4.21 10.22 -7.15
N GLY A 219 3.52 10.78 -6.15
CA GLY A 219 2.16 11.34 -6.30
C GLY A 219 1.06 10.31 -6.60
N ASP A 220 1.30 9.01 -6.42
CA ASP A 220 0.37 7.93 -6.79
C ASP A 220 -0.69 7.68 -5.71
N ALA A 221 -1.54 8.70 -5.49
CA ALA A 221 -2.63 8.65 -4.54
C ALA A 221 -3.64 7.52 -4.83
N SER A 222 -3.73 7.08 -6.10
CA SER A 222 -4.58 5.95 -6.51
C SER A 222 -4.11 4.64 -5.89
N ARG A 223 -2.82 4.29 -6.00
CA ARG A 223 -2.29 3.08 -5.34
C ARG A 223 -2.30 3.20 -3.83
N VAL A 224 -2.10 4.39 -3.25
CA VAL A 224 -2.29 4.58 -1.79
C VAL A 224 -3.75 4.34 -1.36
N LYS A 225 -4.75 4.76 -2.15
CA LYS A 225 -6.17 4.41 -1.92
C LYS A 225 -6.38 2.88 -1.96
N GLY A 226 -5.80 2.18 -2.93
CA GLY A 226 -5.88 0.72 -3.01
C GLY A 226 -5.20 -0.02 -1.84
N LEU A 227 -4.02 0.43 -1.40
CA LEU A 227 -3.38 -0.07 -0.18
C LEU A 227 -4.27 0.14 1.05
N LEU A 228 -4.96 1.29 1.12
CA LEU A 228 -5.92 1.57 2.18
C LEU A 228 -7.13 0.62 2.08
N GLN A 229 -7.73 0.38 0.91
CA GLN A 229 -8.84 -0.56 0.71
C GLN A 229 -8.46 -1.99 1.12
N TYR A 230 -7.30 -2.49 0.66
CA TYR A 230 -6.74 -3.78 1.11
C TYR A 230 -6.60 -3.84 2.64
N PHE A 231 -6.09 -2.76 3.26
CA PHE A 231 -6.01 -2.67 4.71
C PHE A 231 -7.39 -2.66 5.39
N LYS A 232 -8.40 -1.96 4.84
CA LYS A 232 -9.79 -1.96 5.35
C LYS A 232 -10.44 -3.34 5.32
N ARG A 233 -10.16 -4.12 4.27
CA ARG A 233 -10.66 -5.47 4.03
C ARG A 233 -10.09 -6.49 5.02
N PHE A 234 -8.78 -6.45 5.27
CA PHE A 234 -8.10 -7.49 6.05
C PHE A 234 -7.80 -7.13 7.52
N TYR A 235 -7.64 -5.85 7.88
CA TYR A 235 -7.16 -5.43 9.20
C TYR A 235 -8.18 -4.62 10.02
N SER A 236 -8.03 -4.62 11.35
CA SER A 236 -8.90 -3.83 12.24
C SER A 236 -8.30 -2.45 12.52
N TYR A 237 -9.01 -1.38 12.14
CA TYR A 237 -8.64 0.00 12.51
C TYR A 237 -8.41 0.15 14.02
N SER A 238 -9.19 -0.55 14.84
CA SER A 238 -9.13 -0.43 16.30
C SER A 238 -7.87 -1.04 16.91
N SER A 239 -7.27 -2.04 16.24
CA SER A 239 -6.03 -2.72 16.61
C SER A 239 -4.79 -2.11 15.94
N HIS A 240 -4.93 -1.66 14.69
CA HIS A 240 -3.87 -1.11 13.85
C HIS A 240 -4.09 0.40 13.60
N ARG A 241 -4.41 1.16 14.65
CA ARG A 241 -4.75 2.60 14.58
C ARG A 241 -3.66 3.43 13.93
N ASN A 242 -2.41 3.11 14.22
CA ASN A 242 -1.25 3.81 13.67
C ASN A 242 -1.15 3.57 12.16
N THR A 243 -1.26 2.32 11.70
CA THR A 243 -1.30 2.01 10.26
C THR A 243 -2.48 2.69 9.56
N TYR A 244 -3.67 2.69 10.17
CA TYR A 244 -4.84 3.36 9.60
C TYR A 244 -4.62 4.88 9.47
N ARG A 245 -4.04 5.52 10.50
CA ARG A 245 -3.62 6.93 10.48
C ARG A 245 -2.60 7.17 9.37
N ASN A 246 -1.54 6.37 9.32
CA ASN A 246 -0.40 6.55 8.41
C ASN A 246 -0.83 6.37 6.94
N LEU A 247 -1.67 5.38 6.64
CA LEU A 247 -2.24 5.20 5.30
C LEU A 247 -3.18 6.36 4.92
N LYS A 248 -4.02 6.86 5.84
CA LYS A 248 -4.87 8.04 5.57
C LYS A 248 -4.09 9.34 5.43
N VAL A 249 -2.98 9.51 6.16
CA VAL A 249 -2.00 10.60 5.97
C VAL A 249 -1.37 10.49 4.58
N ALA A 250 -0.91 9.30 4.19
CA ALA A 250 -0.31 9.05 2.89
C ALA A 250 -1.25 9.39 1.71
N VAL A 251 -2.58 9.20 1.82
CA VAL A 251 -3.52 9.64 0.77
C VAL A 251 -3.50 11.17 0.60
N VAL A 252 -3.43 11.94 1.70
CA VAL A 252 -3.36 13.41 1.64
C VAL A 252 -2.04 13.86 1.05
N GLU A 253 -0.92 13.30 1.52
CA GLU A 253 0.42 13.65 1.06
C GLU A 253 0.63 13.27 -0.42
N ALA A 254 0.14 12.11 -0.88
CA ALA A 254 0.25 11.71 -2.28
C ALA A 254 -0.56 12.62 -3.23
N PHE A 255 -1.78 13.04 -2.84
CA PHE A 255 -2.50 14.06 -3.61
C PHE A 255 -1.82 15.43 -3.57
N SER A 256 -1.03 15.71 -2.53
CA SER A 256 -0.31 16.97 -2.37
C SER A 256 0.98 17.03 -3.20
N GLU A 257 1.72 15.91 -3.27
CA GLU A 257 2.86 15.71 -4.18
C GLU A 257 2.41 15.81 -5.65
N ALA A 258 1.22 15.30 -5.98
CA ALA A 258 0.59 15.43 -7.29
C ALA A 258 -0.03 16.82 -7.58
N GLU A 259 0.27 17.84 -6.75
CA GLU A 259 -0.24 19.22 -6.80
C GLU A 259 -1.78 19.36 -6.82
N ASN A 260 -2.52 18.29 -6.53
CA ASN A 260 -3.97 18.22 -6.69
C ASN A 260 -4.70 18.72 -5.44
N LEU A 261 -4.75 20.05 -5.29
CA LEU A 261 -5.33 20.73 -4.13
C LEU A 261 -6.78 20.31 -3.84
N SER A 262 -7.61 20.07 -4.85
CA SER A 262 -9.03 19.72 -4.61
C SER A 262 -9.18 18.32 -4.02
N CYS A 263 -8.45 17.32 -4.54
CA CYS A 263 -8.42 15.98 -3.96
C CYS A 263 -7.71 15.96 -2.60
N ALA A 264 -6.63 16.74 -2.43
CA ALA A 264 -5.91 16.85 -1.16
C ALA A 264 -6.81 17.44 -0.04
N LEU A 265 -7.60 18.49 -0.32
CA LEU A 265 -8.55 19.07 0.63
C LEU A 265 -9.67 18.09 1.03
N LEU A 266 -10.18 17.29 0.09
CA LEU A 266 -11.18 16.26 0.36
C LEU A 266 -10.59 15.13 1.24
N ALA A 267 -9.41 14.63 0.90
CA ALA A 267 -8.70 13.62 1.69
C ALA A 267 -8.34 14.15 3.09
N PHE A 268 -7.92 15.41 3.21
CA PHE A 268 -7.65 16.07 4.49
C PHE A 268 -8.91 16.17 5.36
N ARG A 269 -10.06 16.51 4.78
CA ARG A 269 -11.35 16.54 5.48
C ARG A 269 -11.72 15.16 6.04
N GLU A 270 -11.57 14.09 5.25
CA GLU A 270 -11.77 12.72 5.73
C GLU A 270 -10.82 12.36 6.88
N LEU A 271 -9.52 12.65 6.72
CA LEU A 271 -8.49 12.39 7.73
C LEU A 271 -8.79 13.13 9.03
N ALA A 272 -9.21 14.40 8.97
CA ALA A 272 -9.56 15.20 10.14
C ALA A 272 -10.77 14.62 10.90
N LEU A 273 -11.78 14.09 10.20
CA LEU A 273 -12.95 13.43 10.81
C LEU A 273 -12.61 12.09 11.53
N LEU A 274 -11.35 11.64 11.48
CA LEU A 274 -10.88 10.51 12.29
C LEU A 274 -10.42 10.90 13.70
N PHE A 275 -10.17 12.20 13.97
CA PHE A 275 -9.54 12.68 15.21
C PHE A 275 -10.53 13.32 16.18
N ARG A 276 -10.41 12.97 17.46
CA ARG A 276 -11.24 13.52 18.55
C ARG A 276 -11.00 14.99 18.86
N GLY A 277 -9.82 15.53 18.54
CA GLY A 277 -9.51 16.96 18.69
C GLY A 277 -10.20 17.88 17.68
N HIS A 278 -11.06 17.34 16.80
CA HIS A 278 -11.76 18.09 15.75
C HIS A 278 -13.29 18.03 15.88
N TYR A 279 -13.79 17.58 17.03
CA TYR A 279 -15.21 17.41 17.37
C TYR A 279 -15.50 18.04 18.74
N ASN A 280 -16.77 18.21 19.09
CA ASN A 280 -17.20 18.82 20.36
C ASN A 280 -16.99 17.88 21.57
N PRO A 281 -16.25 18.28 22.62
CA PRO A 281 -16.01 17.43 23.80
C PRO A 281 -17.26 16.95 24.54
N ARG A 282 -18.41 17.63 24.38
CA ARG A 282 -19.66 17.29 25.09
C ARG A 282 -20.29 15.96 24.63
N ASP A 283 -20.00 15.53 23.40
CA ASP A 283 -20.64 14.35 22.80
C ASP A 283 -19.90 13.04 23.17
N TRP A 284 -18.80 13.14 23.92
CA TRP A 284 -17.81 12.06 24.10
C TRP A 284 -18.21 10.90 24.98
N GLU A 285 -19.05 11.11 26.01
CA GLU A 285 -19.53 9.99 26.82
C GLU A 285 -20.50 9.11 26.03
N GLN A 286 -21.39 9.73 25.23
CA GLN A 286 -22.30 9.03 24.33
C GLN A 286 -21.52 8.32 23.20
N ALA A 287 -20.63 9.04 22.51
CA ALA A 287 -19.78 8.47 21.47
C ALA A 287 -18.95 7.27 22.00
N HIS A 288 -18.39 7.34 23.20
CA HIS A 288 -17.56 6.25 23.72
C HIS A 288 -18.38 5.00 24.12
N GLY A 289 -19.63 5.17 24.57
CA GLY A 289 -20.57 4.07 24.78
C GLY A 289 -20.96 3.39 23.47
N VAL A 290 -21.44 4.17 22.49
CA VAL A 290 -21.87 3.70 21.17
C VAL A 290 -20.72 3.02 20.41
N SER A 291 -19.51 3.57 20.48
CA SER A 291 -18.27 2.99 19.92
C SER A 291 -18.00 1.57 20.41
N LYS A 292 -18.07 1.31 21.71
CA LYS A 292 -17.85 -0.03 22.29
C LYS A 292 -18.93 -1.03 21.83
N LEU A 293 -20.18 -0.60 21.79
CA LEU A 293 -21.30 -1.42 21.32
C LEU A 293 -21.16 -1.78 19.83
N ALA A 294 -20.87 -0.80 18.97
CA ALA A 294 -20.72 -1.00 17.52
C ALA A 294 -19.63 -2.04 17.19
N ALA A 295 -18.45 -1.94 17.81
CA ALA A 295 -17.38 -2.91 17.57
C ALA A 295 -17.72 -4.32 18.08
N TYR A 296 -18.43 -4.44 19.21
CA TYR A 296 -18.89 -5.73 19.71
C TYR A 296 -19.93 -6.37 18.77
N THR A 297 -20.94 -5.60 18.35
CA THR A 297 -21.97 -6.05 17.39
C THR A 297 -21.33 -6.49 16.07
N ASN A 298 -20.43 -5.67 15.51
CA ASN A 298 -19.71 -5.99 14.26
C ASN A 298 -18.83 -7.25 14.40
N TYR A 299 -18.22 -7.48 15.56
CA TYR A 299 -17.48 -8.72 15.86
C TYR A 299 -18.40 -9.96 15.94
N VAL A 300 -19.50 -9.88 16.69
CA VAL A 300 -20.44 -11.01 16.86
C VAL A 300 -21.09 -11.37 15.52
N TRP A 301 -21.54 -10.37 14.78
CA TRP A 301 -22.12 -10.53 13.44
C TRP A 301 -21.10 -11.15 12.46
N ARG A 302 -19.85 -10.65 12.42
CA ARG A 302 -18.77 -11.25 11.61
C ARG A 302 -18.53 -12.72 11.99
N ARG A 303 -18.46 -13.03 13.28
CA ARG A 303 -18.26 -14.41 13.77
C ARG A 303 -19.38 -15.33 13.26
N ASN A 304 -20.64 -14.90 13.37
CA ASN A 304 -21.79 -15.69 12.94
C ASN A 304 -21.80 -15.90 11.43
N ASN A 305 -21.56 -14.85 10.64
CA ASN A 305 -21.49 -14.95 9.18
C ASN A 305 -20.33 -15.82 8.67
N ILE A 306 -19.18 -15.85 9.37
CA ILE A 306 -18.09 -16.80 9.07
C ILE A 306 -18.49 -18.24 9.47
N MET A 307 -19.07 -18.44 10.66
CA MET A 307 -19.45 -19.77 11.15
C MET A 307 -20.56 -20.43 10.32
N ASN A 308 -21.47 -19.63 9.77
CA ASN A 308 -22.59 -20.09 8.96
C ASN A 308 -22.31 -20.05 7.45
N ASN A 309 -21.19 -19.44 7.03
CA ASN A 309 -20.90 -19.05 5.65
C ASN A 309 -22.07 -18.29 4.99
N THR A 310 -22.50 -17.19 5.60
CA THR A 310 -23.64 -16.37 5.16
C THR A 310 -23.25 -14.91 4.93
N ASN A 311 -23.76 -14.30 3.86
CA ASN A 311 -23.47 -12.90 3.50
C ASN A 311 -24.55 -11.88 3.94
N GLN A 312 -25.26 -12.14 5.04
CA GLN A 312 -26.36 -11.29 5.50
C GLN A 312 -25.87 -9.96 6.09
N ALA A 313 -25.79 -8.91 5.26
CA ALA A 313 -25.65 -7.53 5.72
C ALA A 313 -26.83 -7.14 6.65
N PRO A 314 -26.62 -6.33 7.70
CA PRO A 314 -27.73 -5.72 8.43
C PRO A 314 -28.48 -4.79 7.47
N LYS A 315 -29.75 -5.10 7.19
CA LYS A 315 -30.59 -4.22 6.38
C LYS A 315 -30.68 -2.85 7.09
N PRO A 316 -30.45 -1.72 6.40
CA PRO A 316 -30.77 -0.42 6.96
C PRO A 316 -32.28 -0.32 7.16
N ASP A 317 -32.70 0.37 8.22
CA ASP A 317 -34.11 0.78 8.36
C ASP A 317 -34.48 1.73 7.20
N VAL A 318 -35.67 1.56 6.64
CA VAL A 318 -36.02 2.02 5.28
C VAL A 318 -36.27 3.54 5.19
N ASP A 319 -36.30 4.24 6.32
CA ASP A 319 -36.86 5.59 6.45
C ASP A 319 -35.83 6.74 6.54
N GLN A 320 -34.58 6.55 6.10
CA GLN A 320 -33.56 7.62 6.14
C GLN A 320 -32.85 7.83 4.79
N GLU A 321 -32.94 9.06 4.27
CA GLU A 321 -32.18 9.53 3.11
C GLU A 321 -30.69 9.51 3.43
N GLN A 322 -29.98 8.50 2.93
CA GLN A 322 -28.54 8.37 3.14
C GLN A 322 -27.81 9.55 2.48
N SER A 323 -26.96 10.24 3.25
CA SER A 323 -26.00 11.18 2.68
C SER A 323 -25.01 10.40 1.81
N TRP A 324 -25.17 10.48 0.48
CA TRP A 324 -24.36 9.73 -0.48
C TRP A 324 -22.86 9.91 -0.22
N ASN A 325 -22.19 8.81 0.11
CA ASN A 325 -20.75 8.74 0.22
C ASN A 325 -20.25 8.01 -1.04
N PRO A 326 -19.64 8.70 -2.03
CA PRO A 326 -19.45 8.14 -3.37
C PRO A 326 -18.51 6.93 -3.42
N ASP A 327 -17.61 6.78 -2.45
CA ASP A 327 -16.75 5.61 -2.30
C ASP A 327 -17.51 4.37 -1.71
N GLN A 328 -18.80 4.49 -1.35
CA GLN A 328 -19.65 3.38 -0.90
C GLN A 328 -20.54 2.84 -2.02
N ILE A 329 -19.93 2.10 -2.94
CA ILE A 329 -20.69 1.17 -3.79
C ILE A 329 -21.27 0.08 -2.87
N LEU A 330 -22.56 0.18 -2.56
CA LEU A 330 -23.33 -0.95 -2.04
C LEU A 330 -23.33 -2.03 -3.14
N PRO A 331 -22.84 -3.25 -2.89
CA PRO A 331 -23.04 -4.35 -3.82
C PRO A 331 -24.55 -4.58 -3.95
N GLU A 332 -25.10 -4.46 -5.15
CA GLU A 332 -26.51 -4.78 -5.38
C GLU A 332 -26.75 -6.24 -4.99
N THR A 333 -27.76 -6.49 -4.15
CA THR A 333 -27.89 -7.77 -3.44
C THR A 333 -28.38 -8.89 -4.37
N HIS A 334 -27.46 -9.47 -5.14
CA HIS A 334 -27.73 -10.65 -5.94
C HIS A 334 -28.10 -11.84 -5.05
N GLU A 335 -29.29 -12.41 -5.28
CA GLU A 335 -29.90 -13.44 -4.41
C GLU A 335 -29.14 -14.78 -4.36
N ASN A 336 -28.07 -14.92 -5.16
CA ASN A 336 -27.23 -16.11 -5.26
C ASN A 336 -25.91 -16.04 -4.46
N GLU A 337 -25.46 -14.87 -3.99
CA GLU A 337 -24.24 -14.76 -3.16
C GLU A 337 -24.50 -15.14 -1.69
N GLN A 338 -24.74 -16.43 -1.46
CA GLN A 338 -24.91 -16.95 -0.10
C GLN A 338 -23.59 -17.03 0.67
N ILE A 339 -22.47 -17.24 -0.03
CA ILE A 339 -21.12 -17.37 0.53
C ILE A 339 -20.66 -16.04 1.16
N TYR A 340 -19.92 -16.10 2.28
CA TYR A 340 -19.32 -14.93 2.91
C TYR A 340 -18.40 -14.18 1.93
N ASN A 341 -18.71 -12.92 1.61
CA ASN A 341 -17.81 -12.05 0.84
C ASN A 341 -16.94 -11.21 1.80
N PRO A 342 -15.60 -11.21 1.67
CA PRO A 342 -14.69 -10.41 2.49
C PRO A 342 -14.69 -8.89 2.18
N SER A 343 -15.20 -8.44 1.02
CA SER A 343 -15.07 -7.06 0.51
C SER A 343 -15.66 -5.95 1.39
N TYR A 344 -16.59 -6.29 2.27
CA TYR A 344 -17.21 -5.32 3.18
C TYR A 344 -16.19 -4.63 4.09
N GLU A 345 -16.07 -3.31 3.99
CA GLU A 345 -15.35 -2.47 4.96
C GLU A 345 -15.86 -2.70 6.38
N ARG A 346 -15.06 -3.35 7.23
CA ARG A 346 -15.44 -3.70 8.61
C ARG A 346 -14.47 -3.06 9.60
N ASN A 347 -14.89 -2.95 10.86
CA ASN A 347 -14.20 -2.27 11.98
C ASN A 347 -14.36 -0.73 12.09
N VAL A 348 -15.15 -0.05 11.24
CA VAL A 348 -15.55 1.34 11.54
C VAL A 348 -16.38 1.34 12.84
N TYR A 349 -16.28 2.39 13.65
CA TYR A 349 -17.27 2.68 14.69
C TYR A 349 -18.51 3.34 14.08
N SER A 350 -19.13 2.65 13.12
CA SER A 350 -20.39 3.02 12.49
C SER A 350 -21.30 1.79 12.36
N GLY A 351 -22.57 2.08 12.09
CA GLY A 351 -23.66 1.17 11.77
C GLY A 351 -24.76 2.01 11.13
N PRO A 352 -25.84 1.42 10.58
CA PRO A 352 -26.83 2.16 9.79
C PRO A 352 -27.43 3.37 10.51
N ASN A 353 -27.55 3.31 11.85
CA ASN A 353 -28.12 4.38 12.69
C ASN A 353 -27.07 5.02 13.63
N ILE A 354 -25.77 4.99 13.30
CA ILE A 354 -24.67 5.52 14.14
C ILE A 354 -23.79 6.49 13.34
N PRO A 355 -23.67 7.78 13.73
CA PRO A 355 -22.81 8.75 13.04
C PRO A 355 -21.34 8.35 13.15
N HIS A 356 -20.50 8.75 12.18
CA HIS A 356 -19.08 8.39 12.16
C HIS A 356 -18.34 8.88 13.42
N LEU A 357 -17.91 7.94 14.27
CA LEU A 357 -17.22 8.23 15.53
C LEU A 357 -15.70 8.21 15.36
N PRO A 358 -14.96 9.25 15.78
CA PRO A 358 -13.51 9.32 15.55
C PRO A 358 -12.71 8.25 16.32
N LEU A 359 -11.92 7.53 15.55
CA LEU A 359 -11.08 6.40 15.95
C LEU A 359 -9.79 6.81 16.66
N LEU A 360 -9.30 8.03 16.41
CA LEU A 360 -7.99 8.52 16.82
C LEU A 360 -8.10 9.57 17.95
N ASN A 361 -7.18 9.50 18.90
CA ASN A 361 -7.03 10.51 19.95
C ASN A 361 -6.15 11.67 19.47
N GLY A 362 -6.22 12.81 20.16
CA GLY A 362 -5.48 14.02 19.79
C GLY A 362 -6.05 14.74 18.55
N SER A 363 -5.24 15.59 17.94
CA SER A 363 -5.56 16.38 16.75
C SER A 363 -4.46 16.23 15.70
N LEU A 364 -4.71 16.58 14.45
CA LEU A 364 -3.64 16.76 13.46
C LEU A 364 -2.71 17.92 13.86
N SER A 365 -1.40 17.73 13.63
CA SER A 365 -0.39 18.78 13.64
C SER A 365 0.06 19.11 12.21
N ILE A 366 0.60 20.31 11.98
CA ILE A 366 1.09 20.70 10.64
C ILE A 366 2.30 19.83 10.24
N SER A 367 3.11 19.40 11.23
CA SER A 367 4.22 18.45 11.07
C SER A 367 3.81 17.02 10.68
N ASP A 368 2.54 16.63 10.78
CA ASP A 368 2.06 15.34 10.28
C ASP A 368 1.86 15.32 8.75
N LEU A 369 1.85 16.48 8.09
CA LEU A 369 1.39 16.69 6.71
C LEU A 369 2.26 17.72 5.96
N PRO A 370 3.56 17.43 5.75
CA PRO A 370 4.52 18.40 5.19
C PRO A 370 4.25 18.81 3.73
N GLN A 371 3.87 17.89 2.84
CA GLN A 371 3.61 18.21 1.43
C GLN A 371 2.27 18.93 1.26
N PHE A 372 1.24 18.54 2.03
CA PHE A 372 0.00 19.29 2.12
C PHE A 372 0.25 20.73 2.63
N TYR A 373 1.17 20.91 3.59
CA TYR A 373 1.57 22.24 4.02
C TYR A 373 2.22 23.05 2.88
N GLN A 374 3.11 22.46 2.07
CA GLN A 374 3.68 23.19 0.91
C GLN A 374 2.61 23.57 -0.13
N LEU A 375 1.64 22.68 -0.41
CA LEU A 375 0.56 22.95 -1.38
C LEU A 375 -0.46 23.98 -0.87
N VAL A 376 -0.74 24.01 0.44
CA VAL A 376 -1.48 25.13 1.05
C VAL A 376 -0.65 26.42 1.01
N LYS A 377 0.67 26.34 1.21
CA LYS A 377 1.56 27.50 1.21
C LYS A 377 1.70 28.14 -0.18
N SER A 378 1.81 27.36 -1.26
CA SER A 378 1.77 27.91 -2.63
C SER A 378 0.43 28.60 -2.91
N SER A 379 -0.68 27.97 -2.56
CA SER A 379 -2.03 28.57 -2.64
C SER A 379 -2.16 29.89 -1.86
N VAL A 380 -1.47 30.01 -0.72
CA VAL A 380 -1.39 31.26 0.07
C VAL A 380 -0.50 32.30 -0.61
N VAL A 381 0.63 31.90 -1.21
CA VAL A 381 1.49 32.81 -2.00
C VAL A 381 0.70 33.44 -3.14
N ASP A 382 -0.01 32.64 -3.94
CA ASP A 382 -0.80 33.13 -5.08
C ASP A 382 -1.90 34.11 -4.64
N ALA A 383 -2.62 33.76 -3.57
CA ALA A 383 -3.64 34.64 -2.99
C ALA A 383 -3.05 35.98 -2.50
N MET A 384 -1.85 35.96 -1.91
CA MET A 384 -1.20 37.15 -1.34
C MET A 384 -0.41 37.99 -2.36
N GLN A 385 0.01 37.41 -3.49
CA GLN A 385 0.63 38.14 -4.60
C GLN A 385 -0.40 38.83 -5.51
N SER A 386 -1.67 38.39 -5.51
CA SER A 386 -2.74 39.10 -6.23
C SER A 386 -2.91 40.55 -5.76
N GLU A 387 -3.17 41.49 -6.69
CA GLU A 387 -3.13 42.94 -6.45
C GLU A 387 -3.96 43.43 -5.23
N ASN A 388 -5.06 42.73 -4.94
CA ASN A 388 -5.99 43.07 -3.86
C ASN A 388 -5.85 42.18 -2.60
N LYS A 389 -4.85 41.27 -2.54
CA LYS A 389 -4.68 40.22 -1.52
C LYS A 389 -5.97 39.41 -1.29
N ASN A 390 -6.16 38.33 -2.06
CA ASN A 390 -7.42 37.60 -2.16
C ASN A 390 -7.78 36.78 -0.90
N PHE A 391 -8.13 37.49 0.17
CA PHE A 391 -8.59 36.97 1.45
C PHE A 391 -9.87 36.13 1.31
N ALA A 392 -10.71 36.42 0.31
CA ALA A 392 -11.90 35.62 0.00
C ALA A 392 -11.52 34.20 -0.47
N SER A 393 -10.48 34.06 -1.28
CA SER A 393 -9.93 32.74 -1.66
C SER A 393 -9.42 31.97 -0.45
N LEU A 394 -8.68 32.61 0.46
CA LEU A 394 -8.21 31.96 1.69
C LEU A 394 -9.37 31.48 2.58
N MET A 395 -10.42 32.30 2.74
CA MET A 395 -11.64 31.88 3.45
C MET A 395 -12.37 30.74 2.73
N HIS A 396 -12.38 30.73 1.40
CA HIS A 396 -12.96 29.64 0.62
C HIS A 396 -12.17 28.32 0.76
N LEU A 397 -10.83 28.39 0.78
CA LEU A 397 -9.95 27.23 1.02
C LEU A 397 -10.27 26.53 2.35
N MET A 398 -10.41 27.33 3.42
CA MET A 398 -10.72 26.81 4.76
C MET A 398 -12.16 26.28 4.88
N THR A 399 -13.13 26.88 4.19
CA THR A 399 -14.55 26.49 4.27
C THR A 399 -14.93 25.34 3.32
N SER A 400 -14.20 25.13 2.24
CA SER A 400 -14.42 24.01 1.29
C SER A 400 -13.80 22.68 1.77
N GLY A 401 -12.58 22.73 2.31
CA GLY A 401 -11.91 21.59 2.91
C GLY A 401 -12.46 21.27 4.30
N HIS A 402 -11.83 21.83 5.34
CA HIS A 402 -12.21 21.62 6.73
C HIS A 402 -11.67 22.78 7.59
N PHE A 403 -12.33 23.12 8.70
CA PHE A 403 -11.94 24.29 9.51
C PHE A 403 -10.46 24.26 9.96
N MET A 404 -9.90 23.07 10.21
CA MET A 404 -8.49 22.86 10.56
C MET A 404 -7.46 23.25 9.48
N VAL A 405 -7.88 23.50 8.23
CA VAL A 405 -7.00 24.07 7.20
C VAL A 405 -6.47 25.45 7.65
N HIS A 406 -7.16 26.14 8.57
CA HIS A 406 -6.73 27.46 9.04
C HIS A 406 -5.34 27.46 9.67
N SER A 407 -4.93 26.44 10.44
CA SER A 407 -3.61 26.43 11.08
C SER A 407 -2.48 26.37 10.04
N PHE A 408 -2.68 25.61 8.95
CA PHE A 408 -1.77 25.58 7.80
C PHE A 408 -1.68 26.95 7.10
N VAL A 409 -2.83 27.61 6.90
CA VAL A 409 -2.91 28.96 6.31
C VAL A 409 -2.27 30.01 7.22
N VAL A 410 -2.47 29.93 8.54
CA VAL A 410 -1.87 30.82 9.55
C VAL A 410 -0.36 30.64 9.59
N GLN A 411 0.16 29.41 9.64
CA GLN A 411 1.61 29.18 9.57
C GLN A 411 2.20 29.69 8.26
N ALA A 412 1.56 29.42 7.11
CA ALA A 412 1.99 29.94 5.81
C ALA A 412 2.05 31.47 5.78
N LEU A 413 1.00 32.16 6.23
CA LEU A 413 0.98 33.63 6.32
C LEU A 413 2.06 34.16 7.29
N CYS A 414 2.28 33.51 8.43
CA CYS A 414 3.34 33.89 9.38
C CYS A 414 4.74 33.74 8.78
N GLU A 415 5.05 32.61 8.13
CA GLU A 415 6.33 32.38 7.45
C GLU A 415 6.56 33.33 6.26
N LEU A 416 5.49 33.75 5.58
CA LEU A 416 5.53 34.70 4.47
C LEU A 416 5.55 36.18 4.91
N GLY A 417 5.54 36.47 6.22
CA GLY A 417 5.63 37.83 6.75
C GLY A 417 4.30 38.60 6.81
N TYR A 418 3.17 37.89 6.83
CA TYR A 418 1.80 38.44 6.89
C TYR A 418 1.05 38.12 8.20
N PRO A 419 1.62 38.38 9.41
CA PRO A 419 0.97 38.03 10.67
C PRO A 419 -0.31 38.85 10.96
N LYS A 420 -0.49 40.01 10.32
CA LYS A 420 -1.73 40.81 10.46
C LYS A 420 -2.90 40.11 9.78
N GLU A 421 -2.66 39.58 8.59
CA GLU A 421 -3.61 38.81 7.81
C GLU A 421 -3.92 37.47 8.46
N ALA A 422 -2.91 36.80 9.05
CA ALA A 422 -3.09 35.60 9.87
C ALA A 422 -4.02 35.84 11.07
N HIS A 423 -3.79 36.90 11.86
CA HIS A 423 -4.71 37.27 12.95
C HIS A 423 -6.11 37.64 12.42
N SER A 424 -6.19 38.34 11.29
CA SER A 424 -7.45 38.70 10.65
C SER A 424 -8.26 37.49 10.16
N ILE A 425 -7.62 36.34 9.94
CA ILE A 425 -8.30 35.05 9.76
C ILE A 425 -8.85 34.55 11.10
N LEU A 426 -8.03 34.43 12.14
CA LEU A 426 -8.45 33.90 13.45
C LEU A 426 -9.69 34.63 14.01
N VAL A 427 -9.73 35.96 13.94
CA VAL A 427 -10.89 36.77 14.37
C VAL A 427 -12.17 36.45 13.56
N LYS A 428 -12.04 36.10 12.28
CA LYS A 428 -13.17 35.78 11.40
C LYS A 428 -13.62 34.32 11.48
N LEU A 429 -12.77 33.40 11.95
CA LEU A 429 -13.11 31.98 12.03
C LEU A 429 -14.41 31.71 12.83
N PRO A 430 -14.61 32.23 14.07
CA PRO A 430 -15.83 31.96 14.84
C PRO A 430 -17.12 32.44 14.16
N SER A 431 -17.07 33.56 13.44
CA SER A 431 -18.24 34.06 12.70
C SER A 431 -18.57 33.25 11.44
N SER A 432 -17.57 32.51 10.93
CA SER A 432 -17.64 31.64 9.74
C SER A 432 -18.03 30.20 10.09
N PHE A 433 -17.54 29.67 11.21
CA PHE A 433 -17.73 28.29 11.68
C PHE A 433 -18.57 28.22 12.96
N ARG A 434 -19.73 28.89 12.96
CA ARG A 434 -20.60 29.13 14.14
C ARG A 434 -21.08 27.89 14.89
N HIS A 435 -20.96 26.70 14.30
CA HIS A 435 -21.37 25.42 14.89
C HIS A 435 -20.22 24.72 15.65
N ILE A 436 -19.01 25.28 15.62
CA ILE A 436 -17.80 24.71 16.22
C ILE A 436 -17.46 25.50 17.49
N HIS A 437 -17.07 24.80 18.56
CA HIS A 437 -16.71 25.44 19.82
C HIS A 437 -15.40 26.25 19.65
N PRO A 438 -15.27 27.48 20.20
CA PRO A 438 -14.06 28.29 20.06
C PRO A 438 -12.77 27.54 20.44
N ASP A 439 -12.79 26.81 21.57
CA ASP A 439 -11.68 26.01 22.10
C ASP A 439 -11.23 24.84 21.19
N VAL A 440 -12.02 24.51 20.15
CA VAL A 440 -11.68 23.51 19.11
C VAL A 440 -11.26 24.21 17.81
N LEU A 441 -11.72 25.45 17.59
CA LEU A 441 -11.55 26.24 16.37
C LEU A 441 -10.33 27.16 16.40
N LEU A 442 -9.85 27.55 17.58
CA LEU A 442 -8.70 28.43 17.82
C LEU A 442 -7.74 27.73 18.78
N LYS A 443 -6.47 27.58 18.41
CA LYS A 443 -5.46 26.90 19.26
C LYS A 443 -4.41 27.89 19.75
N ASP A 444 -3.84 27.62 20.93
CA ASP A 444 -2.71 28.39 21.46
C ASP A 444 -1.51 28.38 20.49
N GLU A 445 -1.32 27.28 19.75
CA GLU A 445 -0.33 27.13 18.69
C GLU A 445 -0.42 28.23 17.61
N ASP A 446 -1.63 28.58 17.16
CA ASP A 446 -1.85 29.59 16.12
C ASP A 446 -1.46 31.00 16.61
N PHE A 447 -1.75 31.31 17.88
CA PHE A 447 -1.35 32.57 18.52
C PHE A 447 0.17 32.64 18.77
N ILE A 448 0.81 31.53 19.14
CA ILE A 448 2.27 31.45 19.31
C ILE A 448 2.98 31.68 17.97
N LEU A 449 2.48 31.10 16.87
CA LEU A 449 3.01 31.36 15.52
C LEU A 449 2.92 32.84 15.13
N ILE A 450 1.78 33.49 15.40
CA ILE A 450 1.59 34.93 15.14
C ILE A 450 2.53 35.77 16.03
N PHE A 451 2.67 35.45 17.31
CA PHE A 451 3.58 36.15 18.22
C PHE A 451 5.03 36.07 17.73
N ASN A 452 5.53 34.88 17.43
CA ASN A 452 6.89 34.65 16.97
C ASN A 452 7.18 35.36 15.64
N ALA A 453 6.19 35.42 14.73
CA ALA A 453 6.31 36.14 13.46
C ALA A 453 6.33 37.68 13.68
N VAL A 454 5.54 38.21 14.61
CA VAL A 454 5.57 39.64 14.99
C VAL A 454 6.89 40.01 15.66
N GLU A 455 7.38 39.21 16.61
CA GLU A 455 8.67 39.41 17.26
C GLU A 455 9.82 39.36 16.25
N THR A 456 9.85 38.36 15.37
CA THR A 456 10.84 38.26 14.28
C THR A 456 10.81 39.47 13.35
N SER A 457 9.61 39.93 12.97
CA SER A 457 9.45 41.13 12.14
C SER A 457 10.00 42.38 12.82
N ILE A 458 9.73 42.55 14.12
CA ILE A 458 10.24 43.67 14.92
C ILE A 458 11.76 43.55 15.10
N ALA A 459 12.31 42.35 15.28
CA ALA A 459 13.75 42.11 15.34
C ALA A 459 14.47 42.48 14.03
N GLN A 460 13.86 42.24 12.87
CA GLN A 460 14.40 42.67 11.57
C GLN A 460 14.34 44.20 11.36
N VAL A 461 13.44 44.91 12.04
CA VAL A 461 13.36 46.38 12.03
C VAL A 461 14.34 47.00 13.04
N VAL A 462 14.42 46.46 14.26
CA VAL A 462 15.31 46.93 15.33
C VAL A 462 16.79 46.59 15.06
N SER A 463 17.10 45.49 14.38
CA SER A 463 18.48 45.24 13.90
C SER A 463 18.94 46.24 12.83
N LYS A 464 18.01 46.89 12.13
CA LYS A 464 18.27 48.01 11.19
C LYS A 464 18.18 49.39 11.86
N SER A 465 17.80 49.49 13.14
CA SER A 465 17.62 50.76 13.87
C SER A 465 18.14 50.66 15.32
N SER A 466 19.33 51.23 15.53
CA SER A 466 20.19 51.11 16.72
C SER A 466 19.49 50.84 18.07
N PHE A 467 19.88 49.71 18.68
CA PHE A 467 19.45 49.16 19.98
C PHE A 467 18.83 50.13 21.01
N SER A 468 17.58 49.83 21.41
CA SER A 468 17.13 49.81 22.81
C SER A 468 15.64 49.41 22.97
N VAL A 469 14.83 49.59 21.92
CA VAL A 469 13.36 49.71 22.05
C VAL A 469 12.58 48.38 21.91
N HIS A 470 13.26 47.23 21.86
CA HIS A 470 12.71 45.94 21.42
C HIS A 470 11.43 45.51 22.19
N ASN A 471 11.52 45.30 23.51
CA ASN A 471 10.38 44.85 24.33
C ASN A 471 9.22 45.87 24.41
N TYR A 472 9.52 47.16 24.20
CA TYR A 472 8.49 48.19 24.16
C TYR A 472 7.78 48.20 22.80
N TYR A 473 8.51 48.04 21.68
CA TYR A 473 7.90 47.90 20.36
C TYR A 473 7.12 46.60 20.21
N VAL A 474 7.55 45.47 20.79
CA VAL A 474 6.73 44.24 20.78
C VAL A 474 5.40 44.50 21.50
N ASN A 475 5.41 45.00 22.74
CA ASN A 475 4.18 45.28 23.49
C ASN A 475 3.28 46.35 22.82
N VAL A 476 3.85 47.43 22.30
CA VAL A 476 3.10 48.50 21.61
C VAL A 476 2.58 48.02 20.26
N THR A 477 3.34 47.23 19.50
CA THR A 477 2.88 46.70 18.19
C THR A 477 1.80 45.65 18.40
N PHE A 478 1.95 44.75 19.38
CA PHE A 478 0.90 43.79 19.75
C PHE A 478 -0.37 44.54 20.18
N LYS A 479 -0.25 45.58 21.02
CA LYS A 479 -1.39 46.46 21.34
C LYS A 479 -1.99 47.13 20.12
N CYS A 480 -1.22 47.80 19.27
CA CYS A 480 -1.74 48.55 18.12
C CYS A 480 -2.20 47.67 16.93
N LEU A 481 -1.88 46.37 16.92
CA LEU A 481 -2.48 45.43 15.98
C LEU A 481 -3.84 44.92 16.47
N PHE A 482 -4.08 44.91 17.79
CA PHE A 482 -5.24 44.26 18.41
C PHE A 482 -6.12 45.20 19.26
N SER A 483 -5.80 46.50 19.32
CA SER A 483 -6.59 47.54 19.99
C SER A 483 -7.88 47.88 19.25
N ASP A 484 -7.83 47.89 17.92
CA ASP A 484 -8.86 48.50 17.08
C ASP A 484 -10.05 47.53 16.84
N GLN A 485 -10.12 46.45 17.63
CA GLN A 485 -11.20 45.45 17.61
C GLN A 485 -11.80 45.18 18.99
N THR A 486 -11.55 46.02 20.00
CA THR A 486 -12.27 45.97 21.29
C THR A 486 -13.70 46.53 21.18
N SER A 487 -14.54 45.88 20.39
CA SER A 487 -15.95 46.25 20.15
C SER A 487 -16.83 45.06 19.73
N TYR A 488 -16.66 43.92 20.44
CA TYR A 488 -17.62 42.81 20.52
C TYR A 488 -17.77 42.37 21.98
#